data_AF-A0A7S0ATY3-F1
#
_entry.id   AF-A0A7S0ATY3-F1
#
_cell.length_a   1.000
_cell.length_b   1.000
_cell.length_c   1.000
_cell.angle_alpha   90.00
_cell.angle_beta   90.00
_cell.angle_gamma   90.00
#
_symmetry.space_group_name_H-M   'P 1'
#
loop_
_entity.id
_entity.type
_entity.pdbx_description
1 polymer ?
#
loop_
_entity_poly.entity_id
_entity_poly.type
_entity_poly.pdbx_seq_one_letter_code
_entity_poly.pdbx_strand_id
1 'polypeptide(L)'
;GTLEVPFPAESSKGGLRRRISEHEALWLKRQVEIPQDWPRAILRVDACDWECSVYVGGSLLATHRGGYDPFAVDLTGALPKHTPRAAGDSSGHRSHRLEVMIRAWDPTDSGCEYVVTPPVPCHECCKQGWQPRGKQSLQPGFIMYSGAAGPWQTIWLEEARHKCMIRSAQALLLNGEEAVRGSAAVVRIEARLEEVLGPC
;
A
#
# COMPACT_ATOMS: atom_id res chain seq x y z
N GLY A 1 18.83 9.86 -3.65
CA GLY A 1 18.06 10.68 -4.59
C GLY A 1 16.72 11.02 -3.99
N THR A 2 15.90 11.79 -4.70
CA THR A 2 14.51 12.12 -4.30
C THR A 2 13.55 11.38 -5.21
N LEU A 3 12.45 10.84 -4.65
CA LEU A 3 11.33 10.29 -5.41
C LEU A 3 10.11 11.19 -5.22
N GLU A 4 9.55 11.68 -6.33
CA GLU A 4 8.29 12.42 -6.30
C GLU A 4 7.11 11.44 -6.29
N VAL A 5 6.37 11.42 -5.19
CA VAL A 5 5.13 10.65 -5.05
C VAL A 5 3.98 11.55 -5.52
N PRO A 6 3.04 11.08 -6.37
CA PRO A 6 2.72 9.67 -6.64
C PRO A 6 3.24 9.14 -7.98
N PHE A 7 4.52 9.33 -8.31
CA PHE A 7 5.08 8.84 -9.57
C PHE A 7 6.00 7.64 -9.34
N PRO A 8 5.88 6.56 -10.15
CA PRO A 8 6.79 5.41 -10.07
C PRO A 8 8.26 5.81 -10.22
N ALA A 9 9.16 5.06 -9.60
CA ALA A 9 10.60 5.30 -9.65
C ALA A 9 11.17 5.32 -11.08
N GLU A 10 10.62 4.49 -11.95
CA GLU A 10 10.97 4.37 -13.36
C GLU A 10 10.53 5.57 -14.20
N SER A 11 9.52 6.29 -13.74
CA SER A 11 8.90 7.35 -14.54
C SER A 11 9.77 8.60 -14.60
N SER A 12 9.62 9.36 -15.68
CA SER A 12 10.32 10.64 -15.87
C SER A 12 9.98 11.66 -14.78
N LYS A 13 8.75 11.62 -14.25
CA LYS A 13 8.23 12.49 -13.19
C LYS A 13 8.66 12.07 -11.79
N GLY A 14 8.89 10.77 -11.54
CA GLY A 14 9.37 10.28 -10.24
C GLY A 14 10.78 10.76 -9.90
N GLY A 15 11.60 11.06 -10.92
CA GLY A 15 12.92 11.69 -10.74
C GLY A 15 14.08 10.70 -10.62
N LEU A 16 13.83 9.45 -10.24
CA LEU A 16 14.87 8.40 -10.26
C LEU A 16 15.16 7.88 -11.68
N ARG A 17 14.13 7.74 -12.52
CA ARG A 17 14.21 7.31 -13.93
C ARG A 17 15.01 6.01 -14.11
N ARG A 18 14.90 5.12 -13.14
CA ARG A 18 15.63 3.86 -13.11
C ARG A 18 14.68 2.74 -12.75
N ARG A 19 14.83 1.61 -13.44
CA ARG A 19 14.20 0.35 -13.06
C ARG A 19 14.75 -0.14 -11.73
N ILE A 20 13.85 -0.60 -10.88
CA ILE A 20 14.17 -1.31 -9.64
C ILE A 20 14.18 -2.80 -9.96
N SER A 21 15.28 -3.49 -9.63
CA SER A 21 15.37 -4.93 -9.83
C SER A 21 14.78 -5.70 -8.65
N GLU A 22 14.58 -7.00 -8.85
CA GLU A 22 14.11 -7.94 -7.83
C GLU A 22 15.02 -8.03 -6.59
N HIS A 23 16.27 -7.57 -6.71
CA HIS A 23 17.27 -7.56 -5.63
C HIS A 23 17.30 -6.22 -4.86
N GLU A 24 16.47 -5.26 -5.25
CA GLU A 24 16.47 -3.91 -4.71
C GLU A 24 15.11 -3.54 -4.12
N ALA A 25 15.12 -2.71 -3.07
CA ALA A 25 13.90 -2.13 -2.54
C ALA A 25 14.00 -0.60 -2.52
N LEU A 26 12.90 0.05 -2.86
CA LEU A 26 12.74 1.49 -2.69
C LEU A 26 12.47 1.79 -1.22
N TRP A 27 13.25 2.69 -0.65
CA TRP A 27 13.04 3.19 0.71
C TRP A 27 12.71 4.68 0.65
N LEU A 28 11.47 5.00 0.99
CA LEU A 28 11.00 6.36 1.20
C LEU A 28 11.03 6.65 2.69
N LYS A 29 11.48 7.84 3.05
CA LYS A 29 11.51 8.32 4.42
C LYS A 29 11.02 9.75 4.46
N ARG A 30 10.04 10.03 5.32
CA ARG A 30 9.48 11.36 5.49
C ARG A 30 9.17 11.63 6.96
N GLN A 31 9.49 12.84 7.42
CA GLN A 31 8.95 13.34 8.68
C GLN A 31 7.58 13.93 8.40
N VAL A 32 6.58 13.53 9.19
CA VAL A 32 5.21 14.03 9.11
C VAL A 32 4.83 14.70 10.42
N GLU A 33 3.94 15.69 10.32
CA GLU A 33 3.36 16.38 11.46
C GLU A 33 1.87 15.99 11.56
N ILE A 34 1.49 15.45 12.71
CA ILE A 34 0.12 14.98 12.99
C ILE A 34 -0.43 15.84 14.13
N PRO A 35 -1.54 16.58 13.95
CA PRO A 35 -2.13 17.37 15.03
C PRO A 35 -2.45 16.54 16.28
N GLN A 36 -2.18 17.06 17.48
CA GLN A 36 -2.37 16.35 18.75
C GLN A 36 -3.84 16.18 19.14
N ASP A 37 -4.75 16.91 18.50
CA ASP A 37 -6.20 16.80 18.70
C ASP A 37 -6.84 15.72 17.83
N TRP A 38 -6.08 15.09 16.91
CA TRP A 38 -6.55 13.95 16.15
C TRP A 38 -6.78 12.77 17.09
N PRO A 39 -8.00 12.23 17.19
CA PRO A 39 -8.27 11.11 18.07
C PRO A 39 -7.66 9.81 17.51
N ARG A 40 -7.54 9.69 16.18
CA ARG A 40 -6.89 8.59 15.48
C ARG A 40 -6.24 9.09 14.20
N ALA A 41 -5.01 8.67 13.95
CA ALA A 41 -4.24 9.05 12.77
C ALA A 41 -4.06 7.86 11.84
N ILE A 42 -4.63 7.93 10.63
CA ILE A 42 -4.56 6.87 9.63
C ILE A 42 -3.66 7.31 8.49
N LEU A 43 -2.66 6.49 8.15
CA LEU A 43 -1.91 6.63 6.90
C LEU A 43 -2.64 5.88 5.80
N ARG A 44 -3.03 6.58 4.73
CA ARG A 44 -3.65 6.02 3.54
C ARG A 44 -2.61 5.93 2.43
N VAL A 45 -2.54 4.76 1.81
CA VAL A 45 -1.73 4.51 0.62
C VAL A 45 -2.69 4.06 -0.47
N ASP A 46 -2.90 4.91 -1.46
CA ASP A 46 -3.92 4.64 -2.49
C ASP A 46 -3.48 3.52 -3.45
N ALA A 47 -2.16 3.38 -3.69
CA ALA A 47 -1.55 2.24 -4.39
C ALA A 47 -0.02 2.27 -4.27
N CYS A 48 0.60 1.11 -4.08
CA CYS A 48 2.06 0.95 -4.07
C CYS A 48 2.45 -0.43 -4.62
N ASP A 49 3.30 -0.48 -5.63
CA ASP A 49 3.68 -1.75 -6.27
C ASP A 49 5.04 -2.26 -5.74
N TRP A 50 5.20 -3.51 -5.30
CA TRP A 50 4.18 -4.54 -5.09
C TRP A 50 4.03 -4.91 -3.60
N GLU A 51 5.13 -5.22 -2.92
CA GLU A 51 5.16 -5.44 -1.48
C GLU A 51 5.52 -4.12 -0.78
N CYS A 52 4.51 -3.49 -0.18
CA CYS A 52 4.65 -2.24 0.54
C CYS A 52 4.69 -2.49 2.04
N SER A 53 5.74 -2.05 2.72
CA SER A 53 5.89 -2.14 4.17
C SER A 53 6.03 -0.76 4.80
N VAL A 54 5.22 -0.47 5.81
CA VAL A 54 5.19 0.83 6.51
C VAL A 54 5.86 0.68 7.86
N TYR A 55 6.84 1.53 8.12
CA TYR A 55 7.57 1.60 9.38
C TYR A 55 7.40 2.97 10.03
N VAL A 56 7.38 2.98 11.34
CA VAL A 56 7.39 4.20 12.15
C VAL A 56 8.43 4.06 13.25
N GLY A 57 9.33 5.03 13.38
CA GLY A 57 10.40 4.98 14.38
C GLY A 57 11.24 3.70 14.31
N GLY A 58 11.42 3.14 13.11
CA GLY A 58 12.13 1.88 12.86
C GLY A 58 11.30 0.60 13.10
N SER A 59 10.08 0.69 13.63
CA SER A 59 9.22 -0.48 13.87
C SER A 59 8.27 -0.71 12.70
N LEU A 60 8.15 -1.96 12.23
CA LEU A 60 7.19 -2.36 11.20
C LEU A 60 5.76 -2.33 11.75
N LEU A 61 4.88 -1.57 11.10
CA LEU A 61 3.47 -1.48 11.48
C LEU A 61 2.57 -2.35 10.60
N ALA A 62 2.82 -2.37 9.29
CA ALA A 62 2.00 -3.10 8.34
C ALA A 62 2.77 -3.47 7.07
N THR A 63 2.33 -4.55 6.44
CA THR A 63 2.73 -4.95 5.10
C THR A 63 1.49 -5.20 4.26
N HIS A 64 1.52 -4.73 3.00
CA HIS A 64 0.49 -4.95 2.00
C HIS A 64 1.14 -5.50 0.72
N ARG A 65 0.43 -6.40 0.03
CA ARG A 65 0.85 -7.00 -1.24
C ARG A 65 -0.25 -6.80 -2.25
N GLY A 66 0.03 -5.98 -3.26
CA GLY A 66 -0.96 -5.60 -4.26
C GLY A 66 -0.61 -4.24 -4.83
N GLY A 67 -0.53 -4.15 -6.16
CA GLY A 67 -0.09 -2.92 -6.81
C GLY A 67 -1.19 -1.90 -7.07
N TYR A 68 -2.46 -2.20 -6.82
CA TYR A 68 -3.59 -1.41 -7.35
C TYR A 68 -4.67 -1.08 -6.34
N ASP A 69 -4.72 -1.84 -5.25
CA ASP A 69 -5.71 -1.70 -4.21
C ASP A 69 -5.18 -0.79 -3.08
N PRO A 70 -6.02 0.14 -2.58
CA PRO A 70 -5.64 1.01 -1.49
C PRO A 70 -5.57 0.23 -0.17
N PHE A 71 -4.71 0.66 0.72
CA PHE A 71 -4.67 0.16 2.09
C PHE A 71 -4.43 1.29 3.10
N ALA A 72 -4.72 0.98 4.37
CA ALA A 72 -4.65 1.93 5.46
C ALA A 72 -3.84 1.35 6.63
N VAL A 73 -3.10 2.20 7.33
CA VAL A 73 -2.31 1.83 8.51
C VAL A 73 -2.63 2.79 9.64
N ASP A 74 -3.02 2.25 10.79
CA ASP A 74 -3.26 3.03 12.00
C ASP A 74 -1.92 3.41 12.66
N LEU A 75 -1.62 4.71 12.71
CA LEU A 75 -0.40 5.23 13.32
C LEU A 75 -0.58 5.62 14.79
N THR A 76 -1.81 5.57 15.31
CA THR A 76 -2.19 6.15 16.61
C THR A 76 -1.37 5.57 17.75
N GLY A 77 -1.18 4.26 17.77
CA GLY A 77 -0.37 3.57 18.78
C GLY A 77 1.13 3.91 18.74
N ALA A 78 1.61 4.49 17.64
CA ALA A 78 3.00 4.87 17.44
C ALA A 78 3.26 6.37 17.70
N LEU A 79 2.23 7.16 18.03
CA LEU A 79 2.39 8.57 18.35
C LEU A 79 3.14 8.76 19.69
N PRO A 80 4.04 9.75 19.80
CA PRO A 80 4.70 10.06 21.07
C PRO A 80 3.70 10.46 22.15
N LYS A 81 3.77 9.83 23.33
CA LYS A 81 2.92 10.18 24.49
C LYS A 81 3.17 11.61 25.01
N HIS A 82 4.39 12.11 24.81
CA HIS A 82 4.80 13.46 25.17
C HIS A 82 5.59 14.09 24.04
N THR A 83 5.05 15.18 23.50
CA THR A 83 5.77 16.02 22.53
C THR A 83 6.16 17.32 23.24
N PRO A 84 7.46 17.61 23.42
CA PRO A 84 7.91 18.86 24.02
C PRO A 84 7.36 20.06 23.24
N ARG A 85 6.97 21.11 23.96
CA ARG A 85 6.55 22.37 23.34
C ARG A 85 7.74 22.96 22.58
N ALA A 86 7.56 23.26 21.29
CA ALA A 86 8.55 24.05 20.56
C ALA A 86 8.69 25.41 21.24
N ALA A 87 9.92 25.78 21.61
CA ALA A 87 10.19 27.05 22.26
C ALA A 87 9.74 28.21 21.34
N GLY A 88 8.80 29.03 21.81
CA GLY A 88 8.30 30.21 21.09
C GLY A 88 6.98 30.02 20.33
N ASP A 89 6.37 28.83 20.33
CA ASP A 89 5.06 28.63 19.71
C ASP A 89 3.91 29.09 20.64
N SER A 90 3.25 30.16 20.22
CA SER A 90 2.04 30.74 20.81
C SER A 90 0.77 30.39 20.02
N SER A 91 0.90 29.71 18.87
CA SER A 91 -0.23 29.14 18.18
C SER A 91 -0.69 27.92 18.99
N GLY A 92 -1.95 27.87 19.41
CA GLY A 92 -2.45 26.79 20.27
C GLY A 92 -2.45 25.39 19.62
N HIS A 93 -2.01 25.27 18.36
CA HIS A 93 -2.04 24.04 17.58
C HIS A 93 -0.76 23.25 17.81
N ARG A 94 -0.86 22.14 18.54
CA ARG A 94 0.27 21.24 18.80
C ARG A 94 0.23 20.08 17.82
N SER A 95 1.40 19.64 17.37
CA SER A 95 1.56 18.47 16.50
C SER A 95 2.56 17.46 17.07
N HIS A 96 2.35 16.19 16.79
CA HIS A 96 3.34 15.12 16.90
C HIS A 96 4.21 15.12 15.66
N ARG A 97 5.54 15.06 15.82
CA ARG A 97 6.47 14.76 14.73
C ARG A 97 6.81 13.28 14.74
N LEU A 98 6.66 12.65 13.58
CA LEU A 98 6.89 11.23 13.41
C LEU A 98 7.70 10.97 12.15
N GLU A 99 8.68 10.06 12.23
CA GLU A 99 9.34 9.54 11.05
C GLU A 99 8.57 8.33 10.53
N VAL A 100 8.05 8.45 9.32
CA VAL A 100 7.40 7.37 8.58
C VAL A 100 8.35 6.93 7.46
N MET A 101 8.59 5.63 7.37
CA MET A 101 9.33 5.03 6.26
C MET A 101 8.44 4.05 5.52
N ILE A 102 8.53 4.05 4.20
CA ILE A 102 7.83 3.12 3.33
C ILE A 102 8.89 2.38 2.52
N ARG A 103 8.90 1.05 2.65
CA ARG A 103 9.66 0.15 1.79
C ARG A 103 8.74 -0.38 0.71
N ALA A 104 9.11 -0.26 -0.55
CA ALA A 104 8.46 -0.95 -1.65
C ALA A 104 9.44 -1.91 -2.32
N TRP A 105 9.05 -3.17 -2.44
CA TRP A 105 9.81 -4.20 -3.11
C TRP A 105 8.95 -4.88 -4.16
N ASP A 106 9.51 -5.10 -5.34
CA ASP A 106 8.84 -5.80 -6.44
C ASP A 106 9.75 -6.94 -6.89
N PRO A 107 9.32 -8.22 -6.81
CA PRO A 107 10.08 -9.33 -7.36
C PRO A 107 10.18 -9.28 -8.88
N THR A 108 9.45 -8.37 -9.56
CA THR A 108 9.24 -8.36 -11.01
C THR A 108 8.76 -9.74 -11.46
N ASP A 109 8.84 -10.06 -12.76
CA ASP A 109 8.62 -11.43 -13.25
C ASP A 109 9.88 -12.32 -13.18
N SER A 110 10.89 -11.93 -12.40
CA SER A 110 12.05 -12.77 -12.13
C SER A 110 11.61 -14.13 -11.58
N GLY A 111 12.13 -15.23 -12.12
CA GLY A 111 11.76 -16.60 -11.71
C GLY A 111 10.37 -17.08 -12.16
N CYS A 112 9.70 -16.33 -13.05
CA CYS A 112 8.51 -16.78 -13.75
C CYS A 112 8.87 -17.38 -15.12
N GLU A 113 8.32 -18.55 -15.45
CA GLU A 113 8.44 -19.17 -16.78
C GLU A 113 7.10 -19.05 -17.51
N TYR A 114 7.00 -18.08 -18.42
CA TYR A 114 5.80 -17.91 -19.24
C TYR A 114 5.81 -18.95 -20.37
N VAL A 115 5.35 -20.16 -20.06
CA VAL A 115 5.16 -21.20 -21.07
C VAL A 115 3.87 -20.91 -21.83
N VAL A 116 3.98 -20.58 -23.11
CA VAL A 116 2.82 -20.30 -23.98
C VAL A 116 2.19 -21.61 -24.47
N THR A 117 2.96 -22.70 -24.53
CA THR A 117 2.50 -23.99 -25.05
C THR A 117 3.09 -25.18 -24.28
N PRO A 118 2.28 -25.92 -23.49
CA PRO A 118 0.92 -25.58 -23.06
C PRO A 118 0.92 -24.38 -22.11
N PRO A 119 -0.16 -23.56 -22.07
CA PRO A 119 -0.24 -22.44 -21.14
C PRO A 119 -0.25 -22.94 -19.71
N VAL A 120 0.74 -22.52 -18.92
CA VAL A 120 0.79 -22.80 -17.48
C VAL A 120 -0.02 -21.71 -16.74
N PRO A 121 -0.86 -22.05 -15.74
CA PRO A 121 -1.55 -21.04 -14.94
C PRO A 121 -0.57 -20.10 -14.21
N CYS A 122 -0.86 -18.80 -14.11
CA CYS A 122 0.07 -17.82 -13.53
C CYS A 122 0.54 -18.15 -12.10
N HIS A 123 -0.25 -18.91 -11.32
CA HIS A 123 0.12 -19.35 -9.98
C HIS A 123 1.13 -20.51 -9.98
N GLU A 124 1.24 -21.25 -11.09
CA GLU A 124 2.21 -22.33 -11.32
C GLU A 124 3.44 -21.84 -12.11
N CYS A 125 3.29 -20.78 -12.92
CA CYS A 125 4.40 -20.20 -13.71
C CYS A 125 5.49 -19.58 -12.85
N CYS A 126 5.16 -19.10 -11.65
CA CYS A 126 6.03 -18.25 -10.84
C CYS A 126 6.31 -18.89 -9.49
N LYS A 127 7.60 -19.08 -9.16
CA LYS A 127 8.01 -19.63 -7.86
C LYS A 127 7.77 -18.67 -6.70
N GLN A 128 7.63 -17.37 -6.97
CA GLN A 128 7.37 -16.32 -5.96
C GLN A 128 5.88 -16.15 -5.58
N GLY A 129 4.98 -16.93 -6.19
CA GLY A 129 3.55 -16.88 -5.94
C GLY A 129 2.78 -16.03 -6.97
N TRP A 130 1.46 -15.90 -6.73
CA TRP A 130 0.56 -15.22 -7.64
C TRP A 130 0.56 -13.70 -7.42
N GLN A 131 0.75 -12.93 -8.49
CA GLN A 131 0.46 -11.49 -8.54
C GLN A 131 -0.02 -11.12 -9.97
N PRO A 132 -0.86 -10.08 -10.13
CA PRO A 132 -1.18 -9.55 -11.45
C PRO A 132 0.11 -9.08 -12.15
N ARG A 133 0.34 -9.56 -13.36
CA ARG A 133 1.55 -9.27 -14.15
C ARG A 133 1.25 -8.27 -15.25
N GLY A 134 2.12 -7.27 -15.38
CA GLY A 134 2.05 -6.26 -16.44
C GLY A 134 3.09 -5.16 -16.20
N LYS A 135 2.76 -4.21 -15.31
CA LYS A 135 3.67 -3.13 -14.85
C LYS A 135 5.01 -3.62 -14.33
N GLN A 136 5.10 -4.89 -13.95
CA GLN A 136 6.28 -5.47 -13.30
C GLN A 136 7.14 -6.29 -14.28
N SER A 137 6.74 -6.41 -15.56
CA SER A 137 7.43 -7.29 -16.49
C SER A 137 8.78 -6.75 -16.92
N LEU A 138 9.82 -7.60 -16.81
CA LEU A 138 11.15 -7.28 -17.30
C LEU A 138 11.19 -7.16 -18.83
N GLN A 139 10.35 -7.94 -19.53
CA GLN A 139 10.18 -7.94 -20.98
C GLN A 139 8.72 -7.59 -21.34
N PRO A 140 8.37 -6.29 -21.36
CA PRO A 140 6.98 -5.83 -21.47
C PRO A 140 6.26 -6.24 -22.77
N GLY A 141 6.96 -6.72 -23.80
CA GLY A 141 6.36 -7.11 -25.08
C GLY A 141 5.59 -5.95 -25.70
N PHE A 142 4.26 -6.08 -25.77
CA PHE A 142 3.34 -5.06 -26.30
C PHE A 142 2.91 -3.99 -25.26
N ILE A 143 3.42 -4.05 -24.03
CA ILE A 143 3.15 -3.03 -23.00
C ILE A 143 4.01 -1.79 -23.30
N MET A 144 3.33 -0.69 -23.65
CA MET A 144 3.97 0.52 -24.16
C MET A 144 4.43 1.52 -23.08
N TYR A 145 4.31 1.16 -21.80
CA TYR A 145 4.72 2.01 -20.68
C TYR A 145 5.86 1.34 -19.88
N SER A 146 6.73 2.17 -19.28
CA SER A 146 7.79 1.69 -18.39
C SER A 146 7.19 0.97 -17.19
N GLY A 147 7.87 -0.07 -16.72
CA GLY A 147 7.45 -0.75 -15.50
C GLY A 147 7.35 0.22 -14.31
N ALA A 148 6.60 -0.14 -13.29
CA ALA A 148 6.33 0.76 -12.16
C ALA A 148 6.50 0.02 -10.84
N ALA A 149 7.53 0.40 -10.08
CA ALA A 149 7.72 -0.02 -8.70
C ALA A 149 7.52 1.17 -7.75
N GLY A 150 7.04 0.88 -6.56
CA GLY A 150 6.80 1.85 -5.51
C GLY A 150 5.42 2.53 -5.57
N PRO A 151 5.25 3.60 -4.76
CA PRO A 151 3.99 4.32 -4.68
C PRO A 151 3.74 5.12 -5.97
N TRP A 152 2.67 4.76 -6.66
CA TRP A 152 2.25 5.40 -7.92
C TRP A 152 0.87 6.05 -7.82
N GLN A 153 0.31 6.10 -6.61
CA GLN A 153 -0.84 6.88 -6.21
C GLN A 153 -0.55 7.60 -4.89
N THR A 154 -1.48 8.45 -4.45
CA THR A 154 -1.29 9.36 -3.32
C THR A 154 -1.03 8.59 -2.02
N ILE A 155 -0.15 9.17 -1.19
CA ILE A 155 0.00 8.77 0.21
C ILE A 155 -0.36 9.98 1.05
N TRP A 156 -1.30 9.81 1.98
CA TRP A 156 -1.86 10.91 2.74
C TRP A 156 -2.26 10.49 4.16
N LEU A 157 -2.42 11.47 5.04
CA LEU A 157 -2.85 11.27 6.41
C LEU A 157 -4.31 11.67 6.55
N GLU A 158 -5.09 10.82 7.21
CA GLU A 158 -6.49 11.03 7.51
C GLU A 158 -6.72 11.10 9.02
N GLU A 159 -7.52 12.07 9.44
CA GLU A 159 -8.10 12.09 10.77
C GLU A 159 -9.36 11.20 10.80
N ALA A 160 -9.26 10.02 11.42
CA ALA A 160 -10.41 9.15 11.54
C ALA A 160 -11.29 9.58 12.73
N ARG A 161 -12.30 10.42 12.45
CA ARG A 161 -13.35 10.84 13.43
C ARG A 161 -14.58 9.94 13.46
N HIS A 162 -14.59 8.84 12.71
CA HIS A 162 -15.74 7.94 12.69
C HIS A 162 -15.81 7.15 14.00
N LYS A 163 -17.03 6.98 14.54
CA LYS A 163 -17.25 6.12 15.70
C LYS A 163 -16.82 4.69 15.43
N CYS A 164 -16.99 4.22 14.19
CA CYS A 164 -16.65 2.87 13.78
C CYS A 164 -15.97 2.83 12.42
N MET A 165 -15.14 1.81 12.22
CA MET A 165 -14.42 1.55 10.96
C MET A 165 -14.68 0.12 10.51
N ILE A 166 -14.62 -0.15 9.21
CA ILE A 166 -14.63 -1.53 8.71
C ILE A 166 -13.29 -2.16 9.07
N ARG A 167 -13.31 -3.16 9.95
CA ARG A 167 -12.14 -3.95 10.35
C ARG A 167 -11.80 -5.01 9.33
N SER A 168 -12.82 -5.64 8.76
CA SER A 168 -12.67 -6.63 7.70
C SER A 168 -13.94 -6.70 6.86
N ALA A 169 -13.79 -7.09 5.60
CA ALA A 169 -14.91 -7.44 4.73
C ALA A 169 -14.61 -8.76 4.02
N GLN A 170 -15.60 -9.64 3.95
CA GLN A 170 -15.51 -10.91 3.25
C GLN A 170 -16.62 -11.00 2.20
N ALA A 171 -16.27 -11.42 0.99
CA ALA A 171 -17.22 -11.71 -0.06
C ALA A 171 -17.54 -13.22 -0.02
N LEU A 172 -18.82 -13.55 0.11
CA LEU A 172 -19.34 -14.91 0.15
C LEU A 172 -20.16 -15.16 -1.13
N LEU A 173 -19.83 -16.20 -1.88
CA LEU A 173 -20.59 -16.61 -3.06
C LEU A 173 -22.00 -17.09 -2.65
N LEU A 174 -23.03 -16.56 -3.29
CA LEU A 174 -24.43 -16.93 -3.00
C LEU A 174 -24.98 -18.00 -3.96
N ASN A 175 -24.37 -18.21 -5.13
CA ASN A 175 -24.87 -19.12 -6.17
C ASN A 175 -24.14 -20.48 -6.23
N GLY A 176 -23.47 -20.91 -5.16
CA GLY A 176 -22.70 -22.17 -5.11
C GLY A 176 -21.25 -22.05 -5.60
N GLU A 177 -20.42 -23.06 -5.31
CA GLU A 177 -18.96 -23.02 -5.46
C GLU A 177 -18.45 -23.02 -6.91
N GLU A 178 -19.27 -23.38 -7.89
CA GLU A 178 -18.89 -23.41 -9.30
C GLU A 178 -19.49 -22.22 -10.06
N ALA A 179 -18.82 -21.07 -9.98
CA ALA A 179 -18.97 -20.06 -11.03
C ALA A 179 -18.41 -20.64 -12.34
N VAL A 180 -19.28 -21.18 -13.19
CA VAL A 180 -18.89 -21.62 -14.54
C VAL A 180 -18.27 -20.42 -15.26
N ARG A 181 -17.08 -20.63 -15.86
CA ARG A 181 -16.32 -19.59 -16.56
C ARG A 181 -17.20 -18.83 -17.54
N GLY A 182 -17.36 -17.52 -17.35
CA GLY A 182 -18.23 -16.67 -18.17
C GLY A 182 -19.62 -16.35 -17.57
N SER A 183 -19.92 -16.84 -16.36
CA SER A 183 -21.19 -16.56 -15.67
C SER A 183 -21.08 -15.38 -14.70
N ALA A 184 -22.19 -14.67 -14.46
CA ALA A 184 -22.27 -13.67 -13.40
C ALA A 184 -22.31 -14.37 -12.02
N ALA A 185 -21.45 -13.92 -11.11
CA ALA A 185 -21.46 -14.37 -9.72
C ALA A 185 -22.21 -13.35 -8.85
N VAL A 186 -23.09 -13.83 -7.98
CA VAL A 186 -23.72 -13.03 -6.94
C VAL A 186 -22.95 -13.25 -5.64
N VAL A 187 -22.44 -12.18 -5.04
CA VAL A 187 -21.71 -12.22 -3.78
C VAL A 187 -22.44 -11.42 -2.71
N ARG A 188 -22.44 -11.93 -1.48
CA ARG A 188 -22.79 -11.16 -0.28
C ARG A 188 -21.50 -10.64 0.34
N ILE A 189 -21.44 -9.34 0.58
CA ILE A 189 -20.34 -8.73 1.31
C ILE A 189 -20.74 -8.62 2.77
N GLU A 190 -20.04 -9.33 3.64
CA GLU A 190 -20.17 -9.19 5.10
C GLU A 190 -19.00 -8.38 5.63
N ALA A 191 -19.28 -7.25 6.27
CA ALA A 191 -18.27 -6.40 6.90
C ALA A 191 -18.36 -6.52 8.43
N ARG A 192 -17.20 -6.63 9.09
CA ARG A 192 -17.07 -6.50 10.55
C ARG A 192 -16.62 -5.09 10.87
N LEU A 193 -17.31 -4.45 11.82
CA LEU A 193 -16.96 -3.13 12.31
C LEU A 193 -16.05 -3.23 13.53
N GLU A 194 -15.17 -2.26 13.68
CA GLU A 194 -14.41 -1.96 14.90
C GLU A 194 -14.92 -0.64 15.46
N GLU A 195 -15.23 -0.61 16.76
CA GLU A 195 -15.51 0.62 17.50
C GLU A 195 -14.20 1.40 17.73
N VAL A 196 -14.24 2.70 17.48
CA VAL A 196 -13.06 3.58 17.46
C VAL A 196 -13.22 4.73 18.44
N LEU A 197 -14.36 5.44 18.39
CA LEU A 197 -14.63 6.61 19.26
C LEU A 197 -15.85 6.39 20.16
N GLY A 198 -16.25 5.14 20.35
CA GLY A 198 -17.45 4.73 21.07
C GLY A 198 -18.32 3.77 20.26
N PRO A 199 -19.49 3.40 20.80
CA PRO A 199 -20.35 2.39 20.20
C PRO A 199 -20.85 2.78 18.80
N CYS A 200 -20.85 1.78 17.91
CA CYS A 200 -21.71 1.75 16.73
C CYS A 200 -23.16 1.52 17.21
#